data_AF-A0A0F9PJ12-F1
#
_entry.id   AF-A0A0F9PJ12-F1
#
_cell.length_a   1.000
_cell.length_b   1.000
_cell.length_c   1.000
_cell.angle_alpha   90.00
_cell.angle_beta   90.00
_cell.angle_gamma   90.00
#
_symmetry.space_group_name_H-M   'P 1'
#
loop_
_entity.id
_entity.type
_entity.pdbx_description
1 polymer ?
#
loop_
_entity_poly.entity_id
_entity_poly.type
_entity_poly.pdbx_seq_one_letter_code
_entity_poly.pdbx_strand_id
1 'polypeptide(L)'
;MWFPFFLVGGFWFFALVGLVCLALLVAVETESPFWAASALIGFGLALHFLGDLNVFSWLIKNPLRTALCVGGYFVTGALWSVGKWWFFVRNKRDKYNERRRDFISANDLEFSAAIPPEHQKDFKRHMKFDSYGGMPDARAHKSRILTWMTYWPWSMVWTLINDPIKKLFRMIYRRLQRVYDKISESVWSGVEEDFAPVEDKASQ
;
A
#
# COMPACT_ATOMS: atom_id res chain seq x y z
N MET A 1 33.36 3.54 -30.82
CA MET A 1 33.82 3.17 -29.47
C MET A 1 32.98 3.89 -28.42
N TRP A 2 31.81 3.37 -28.06
CA TRP A 2 30.94 3.91 -26.99
C TRP A 2 31.12 3.18 -25.64
N PHE A 3 32.08 2.25 -25.59
CA PHE A 3 32.30 1.29 -24.51
C PHE A 3 32.51 1.88 -23.09
N PRO A 4 33.22 3.01 -22.88
CA PRO A 4 33.45 3.48 -21.50
C PRO A 4 32.21 4.09 -20.85
N PHE A 5 31.20 4.49 -21.63
CA PHE A 5 30.01 5.15 -21.09
C PHE A 5 29.09 4.19 -20.32
N PHE A 6 29.08 2.91 -20.67
CA PHE A 6 28.26 1.87 -20.05
C PHE A 6 29.04 0.93 -19.12
N LEU A 7 30.27 1.30 -18.76
CA LEU A 7 31.00 0.57 -17.70
C LEU A 7 30.15 0.55 -16.43
N VAL A 8 30.13 -0.61 -15.77
CA VAL A 8 29.46 -0.77 -14.48
C VAL A 8 30.03 0.28 -13.52
N GLY A 9 29.16 1.17 -13.03
CA GLY A 9 29.55 2.31 -12.19
C GLY A 9 29.64 3.66 -12.90
N GLY A 10 29.46 3.71 -14.23
CA GLY A 10 29.35 4.95 -14.99
C GLY A 10 28.00 5.65 -14.81
N PHE A 11 27.94 6.95 -15.14
CA PHE A 11 26.71 7.74 -15.05
C PHE A 11 25.54 7.11 -15.84
N TRP A 12 25.78 6.69 -17.08
CA TRP A 12 24.74 6.11 -17.95
C TRP A 12 24.22 4.76 -17.46
N PHE A 13 25.08 3.97 -16.80
CA PHE A 13 24.65 2.75 -16.12
C PHE A 13 23.63 3.08 -15.02
N PHE A 14 23.92 4.06 -14.16
CA PHE A 14 22.98 4.47 -13.11
C PHE A 14 21.71 5.12 -13.68
N ALA A 15 21.79 5.90 -14.76
CA ALA A 15 20.63 6.46 -15.43
C ALA A 15 19.71 5.35 -15.98
N LEU A 16 20.29 4.32 -16.61
CA LEU A 16 19.55 3.16 -17.09
C LEU A 16 18.90 2.38 -15.94
N VAL A 17 19.64 2.14 -14.85
CA VAL A 17 19.11 1.50 -13.62
C VAL A 17 17.95 2.33 -13.06
N GLY A 18 18.10 3.65 -12.96
CA GLY A 18 17.04 4.56 -12.50
C GLY A 18 15.79 4.48 -13.37
N LEU A 19 15.95 4.48 -14.70
CA LEU A 19 14.85 4.35 -15.65
C LEU A 19 14.11 3.01 -15.48
N VAL A 20 14.86 1.90 -15.34
CA VAL A 20 14.27 0.57 -15.13
C VAL A 20 13.57 0.49 -13.77
N CYS A 21 14.15 1.07 -12.72
CA CYS A 21 13.50 1.18 -11.41
C CYS A 21 12.17 1.95 -11.49
N LEU A 22 12.11 3.06 -12.22
CA LEU A 22 10.88 3.82 -12.44
C LEU A 22 9.86 2.99 -13.23
N ALA A 23 10.28 2.33 -14.31
CA ALA A 23 9.40 1.47 -15.10
C ALA A 23 8.83 0.31 -14.27
N LEU A 24 9.65 -0.31 -13.40
CA LEU A 24 9.21 -1.34 -12.47
C LEU A 24 8.23 -0.80 -11.43
N LEU A 25 8.45 0.39 -10.89
CA LEU A 25 7.51 1.02 -9.96
C LEU A 25 6.15 1.27 -10.63
N VAL A 26 6.14 1.80 -11.85
CA VAL A 26 4.90 2.01 -12.64
C VAL A 26 4.21 0.67 -12.94
N ALA A 27 4.97 -0.36 -13.31
CA ALA A 27 4.42 -1.68 -13.59
C ALA A 27 3.80 -2.35 -12.34
N VAL A 28 4.43 -2.17 -11.18
CA VAL A 28 3.91 -2.65 -9.90
C VAL A 28 2.63 -1.91 -9.51
N GLU A 29 2.59 -0.59 -9.71
CA GLU A 29 1.41 0.23 -9.40
C GLU A 29 0.22 -0.08 -10.33
N THR A 30 0.49 -0.35 -11.61
CA THR A 30 -0.54 -0.75 -12.58
C THR A 30 -0.96 -2.22 -12.46
N GLU A 31 -0.41 -2.96 -11.50
CA GLU A 31 -0.61 -4.40 -11.27
C GLU A 31 -0.41 -5.24 -12.55
N SER A 32 0.43 -4.79 -13.48
CA SER A 32 0.65 -5.47 -14.77
C SER A 32 1.97 -6.25 -14.79
N PRO A 33 1.93 -7.58 -14.58
CA PRO A 33 3.15 -8.40 -14.54
C PRO A 33 3.91 -8.41 -15.87
N PHE A 34 3.20 -8.20 -16.99
CA PHE A 34 3.79 -8.21 -18.32
C PHE A 34 4.77 -7.04 -18.52
N TRP A 35 4.42 -5.83 -18.07
CA TRP A 35 5.28 -4.66 -18.19
C TRP A 35 6.54 -4.78 -17.33
N ALA A 36 6.40 -5.34 -16.12
CA ALA A 36 7.55 -5.59 -15.26
C ALA A 36 8.53 -6.60 -15.88
N ALA A 37 8.02 -7.70 -16.42
CA ALA A 37 8.84 -8.70 -17.10
C ALA A 37 9.55 -8.09 -18.33
N SER A 38 8.82 -7.32 -19.14
CA SER A 38 9.36 -6.66 -20.33
C SER A 38 10.48 -5.67 -19.98
N ALA A 39 10.32 -4.90 -18.90
CA ALA A 39 11.36 -3.98 -18.42
C ALA A 39 12.64 -4.71 -17.99
N LEU A 40 12.52 -5.84 -17.30
CA LEU A 40 13.68 -6.65 -16.88
C LEU A 40 14.38 -7.31 -18.08
N ILE A 41 13.63 -7.83 -19.04
CA ILE A 41 14.19 -8.40 -20.28
C ILE A 41 14.91 -7.30 -21.07
N GLY A 42 14.27 -6.14 -21.26
CA GLY A 42 14.87 -4.99 -21.93
C GLY A 42 16.16 -4.53 -21.25
N PHE A 43 16.17 -4.49 -19.92
CA PHE A 43 17.39 -4.19 -19.15
C PHE A 43 18.49 -5.24 -19.34
N GLY A 44 18.15 -6.52 -19.30
CA GLY A 44 19.09 -7.62 -19.54
C GLY A 44 19.70 -7.56 -20.95
N LEU A 45 18.89 -7.30 -21.96
CA LEU A 45 19.34 -7.11 -23.34
C LEU A 45 20.22 -5.86 -23.47
N ALA A 46 19.82 -4.75 -22.83
CA ALA A 46 20.63 -3.53 -22.81
C ALA A 46 21.99 -3.78 -22.17
N LEU A 47 22.06 -4.49 -21.03
CA LEU A 47 23.33 -4.87 -20.41
C LEU A 47 24.16 -5.82 -21.27
N HIS A 48 23.53 -6.72 -22.03
CA HIS A 48 24.22 -7.66 -22.90
C HIS A 48 24.82 -6.99 -24.14
N PHE A 49 24.09 -6.07 -24.77
CA PHE A 49 24.53 -5.40 -26.01
C PHE A 49 25.35 -4.14 -25.76
N LEU A 50 25.08 -3.42 -24.66
CA LEU A 50 25.78 -2.18 -24.31
C LEU A 50 26.92 -2.42 -23.31
N GLY A 51 26.87 -3.51 -22.55
CA GLY A 51 27.92 -3.91 -21.62
C GLY A 51 28.64 -5.16 -22.10
N ASP A 52 29.91 -5.33 -21.68
CA ASP A 52 30.70 -6.56 -21.94
C ASP A 52 30.32 -7.71 -20.98
N LEU A 53 29.09 -7.69 -20.46
CA LEU A 53 28.63 -8.66 -19.49
C LEU A 53 28.05 -9.88 -20.21
N ASN A 54 28.88 -10.91 -20.35
CA ASN A 54 28.46 -12.22 -20.83
C ASN A 54 27.72 -13.02 -19.74
N VAL A 55 26.50 -12.58 -19.41
CA VAL A 55 25.65 -13.18 -18.36
C VAL A 55 25.45 -14.69 -18.59
N PHE A 56 25.18 -15.10 -19.83
CA PHE A 56 24.98 -16.50 -20.19
C PHE A 56 26.26 -17.34 -19.96
N SER A 57 27.43 -16.82 -20.34
CA SER A 57 28.70 -17.52 -20.10
C SER A 57 28.96 -17.69 -18.61
N TRP A 58 28.69 -16.66 -17.81
CA TRP A 58 28.85 -16.73 -16.36
C TRP A 58 27.90 -17.75 -15.72
N LEU A 59 26.64 -17.79 -16.18
CA LEU A 59 25.61 -18.71 -15.68
C LEU A 59 25.97 -20.18 -15.95
N ILE A 60 26.46 -20.49 -17.16
CA ILE A 60 26.91 -21.83 -17.53
C ILE A 60 28.17 -22.23 -16.74
N LYS A 61 29.09 -21.29 -16.48
CA LYS A 61 30.30 -21.55 -15.68
C LYS A 61 30.02 -21.76 -14.20
N ASN A 62 28.91 -21.24 -13.67
CA ASN A 62 28.58 -21.25 -12.24
C ASN A 62 27.14 -21.75 -11.97
N PRO A 63 26.77 -22.97 -12.40
CA PRO A 63 25.38 -23.44 -12.33
C PRO A 63 24.90 -23.59 -10.89
N LEU A 64 25.74 -24.10 -9.98
CA LEU A 64 25.39 -24.25 -8.56
C LEU A 64 25.14 -22.91 -7.87
N ARG A 65 26.02 -21.91 -8.09
CA ARG A 65 25.84 -20.56 -7.52
C ARG A 65 24.58 -19.91 -8.05
N THR A 66 24.31 -20.05 -9.35
CA THR A 66 23.07 -19.55 -9.97
C THR A 66 21.85 -20.21 -9.34
N ALA A 67 21.84 -21.53 -9.22
CA ALA A 67 20.75 -22.28 -8.60
C ALA A 67 20.52 -21.86 -7.14
N LEU A 68 21.60 -21.69 -6.36
CA LEU A 68 21.52 -21.21 -4.98
C LEU A 68 20.98 -19.77 -4.91
N CYS A 69 21.42 -18.87 -5.79
CA CYS A 69 20.89 -17.50 -5.85
C CYS A 69 19.39 -17.47 -6.20
N VAL A 70 18.98 -18.24 -7.20
CA VAL A 70 17.56 -18.35 -7.60
C VAL A 70 16.73 -18.97 -6.48
N GLY A 71 17.21 -20.07 -5.88
CA GLY A 71 16.56 -20.70 -4.73
C GLY A 71 16.42 -19.75 -3.54
N GLY A 72 17.49 -19.03 -3.19
CA GLY A 72 17.49 -18.02 -2.14
C GLY A 72 16.51 -16.88 -2.42
N TYR A 73 16.37 -16.46 -3.68
CA TYR A 73 15.38 -15.46 -4.09
C TYR A 73 13.95 -15.93 -3.80
N PHE A 74 13.59 -17.16 -4.20
CA PHE A 74 12.26 -17.72 -3.95
C PHE A 74 11.98 -17.93 -2.45
N VAL A 75 12.95 -18.43 -1.68
CA VAL A 75 12.81 -18.61 -0.23
C VAL A 75 12.57 -17.27 0.46
N THR A 76 13.36 -16.25 0.12
CA THR A 76 13.22 -14.91 0.70
C THR A 76 11.89 -14.28 0.31
N GLY A 77 11.48 -14.42 -0.96
CA GLY A 77 10.17 -13.94 -1.43
C GLY A 77 8.99 -14.62 -0.74
N ALA A 78 9.08 -15.92 -0.49
CA ALA A 78 8.07 -16.66 0.28
C ALA A 78 7.97 -16.14 1.73
N LEU A 79 9.12 -16.03 2.43
CA LEU A 79 9.16 -15.48 3.80
C LEU A 79 8.60 -14.05 3.86
N TRP A 80 8.99 -13.20 2.90
CA TRP A 80 8.49 -11.83 2.82
C TRP A 80 6.97 -11.77 2.60
N SER A 81 6.42 -12.65 1.75
CA SER A 81 4.99 -12.68 1.48
C SER A 81 4.14 -12.97 2.73
N VAL A 82 4.64 -13.81 3.65
CA VAL A 82 4.02 -14.06 4.96
C VAL A 82 4.01 -12.81 5.81
N GLY A 83 5.14 -12.10 5.90
CA GLY A 83 5.24 -10.81 6.60
C GLY A 83 4.28 -9.77 6.03
N LYS A 84 4.22 -9.63 4.70
CA LYS A 84 3.29 -8.71 4.03
C LYS A 84 1.84 -9.08 4.24
N TRP A 85 1.51 -10.35 4.25
CA TRP A 85 0.16 -10.81 4.56
C TRP A 85 -0.24 -10.41 5.98
N TRP A 86 0.66 -10.58 6.96
CA TRP A 86 0.41 -10.12 8.33
C TRP A 86 0.15 -8.61 8.41
N PHE A 87 0.97 -7.79 7.74
CA PHE A 87 0.73 -6.34 7.67
C PHE A 87 -0.61 -6.00 7.01
N PHE A 88 -0.97 -6.71 5.94
CA PHE A 88 -2.24 -6.51 5.24
C PHE A 88 -3.44 -6.82 6.14
N VAL A 89 -3.43 -7.96 6.82
CA VAL A 89 -4.50 -8.36 7.75
C VAL A 89 -4.60 -7.37 8.91
N ARG A 90 -3.47 -6.94 9.47
CA ARG A 90 -3.44 -5.93 10.54
C ARG A 90 -4.04 -4.60 10.08
N ASN A 91 -3.64 -4.09 8.91
CA ASN A 91 -4.21 -2.86 8.36
C ASN A 91 -5.72 -2.98 8.10
N LYS A 92 -6.20 -4.15 7.65
CA LYS A 92 -7.65 -4.42 7.50
C LYS A 92 -8.37 -4.42 8.85
N ARG A 93 -7.76 -5.00 9.89
CA ARG A 93 -8.30 -4.98 11.26
C ARG A 93 -8.35 -3.57 11.83
N ASP A 94 -7.32 -2.76 11.60
CA ASP A 94 -7.29 -1.37 12.07
C ASP A 94 -8.41 -0.54 11.43
N LYS A 95 -8.64 -0.70 10.12
CA LYS A 95 -9.78 -0.08 9.42
C LYS A 95 -11.13 -0.58 9.94
N TYR A 96 -11.26 -1.88 10.23
CA TYR A 96 -12.46 -2.43 10.85
C TYR A 96 -12.74 -1.77 12.21
N ASN A 97 -11.72 -1.62 13.05
CA ASN A 97 -11.86 -0.99 14.38
C ASN A 97 -12.22 0.49 14.28
N GLU A 98 -11.66 1.21 13.30
CA GLU A 98 -12.00 2.61 13.01
C GLU A 98 -13.47 2.74 12.63
N ARG A 99 -13.94 1.97 11.65
CA ARG A 99 -15.36 1.95 11.25
C ARG A 99 -16.30 1.54 12.37
N ARG A 100 -15.89 0.57 13.19
CA ARG A 100 -16.63 0.17 14.38
C ARG A 100 -16.79 1.33 15.35
N ARG A 101 -15.73 2.11 15.57
CA ARG A 101 -15.78 3.30 16.43
C ARG A 101 -16.71 4.36 15.84
N ASP A 102 -16.60 4.63 14.54
CA ASP A 102 -17.47 5.59 13.85
C ASP A 102 -18.95 5.20 13.97
N PHE A 103 -19.26 3.92 13.77
CA PHE A 103 -20.62 3.40 13.91
C PHE A 103 -21.15 3.53 15.35
N ILE A 104 -20.34 3.17 16.36
CA ILE A 104 -20.71 3.31 17.78
C ILE A 104 -20.98 4.79 18.12
N SER A 105 -20.11 5.69 17.66
CA SER A 105 -20.25 7.14 17.89
C SER A 105 -21.47 7.74 17.18
N ALA A 106 -21.84 7.23 16.01
CA ALA A 106 -22.98 7.74 15.24
C ALA A 106 -24.35 7.25 15.75
N ASN A 107 -24.36 6.24 16.62
CA ASN A 107 -25.58 5.66 17.21
C ASN A 107 -25.64 5.86 18.73
N ASP A 108 -24.79 6.74 19.29
CA ASP A 108 -24.68 7.01 20.72
C ASP A 108 -24.58 5.75 21.60
N LEU A 109 -23.88 4.73 21.10
CA LEU A 109 -23.73 3.45 21.80
C LEU A 109 -22.55 3.52 22.78
N GLU A 110 -22.69 2.87 23.93
CA GLU A 110 -21.55 2.65 24.81
C GLU A 110 -20.50 1.75 24.14
N PHE A 111 -19.21 2.07 24.34
CA PHE A 111 -18.12 1.29 23.78
C PHE A 111 -17.97 -0.06 24.51
N SER A 112 -18.79 -1.04 24.11
CA SER A 112 -18.76 -2.42 24.62
C SER A 112 -17.81 -3.32 23.81
N ALA A 113 -17.52 -4.53 24.29
CA ALA A 113 -16.79 -5.56 23.55
C ALA A 113 -17.61 -6.14 22.37
N ALA A 114 -18.94 -6.13 22.47
CA ALA A 114 -19.85 -6.64 21.46
C ALA A 114 -20.82 -5.55 20.98
N ILE A 115 -21.25 -5.62 19.72
CA ILE A 115 -22.33 -4.77 19.21
C ILE A 115 -23.67 -5.34 19.72
N PRO A 116 -24.55 -4.52 20.33
CA PRO A 116 -25.84 -4.99 20.82
C PRO A 116 -26.66 -5.68 19.71
N PRO A 117 -27.38 -6.78 20.02
CA PRO A 117 -28.10 -7.58 19.02
C PRO A 117 -28.99 -6.77 18.08
N GLU A 118 -29.65 -5.74 18.61
CA GLU A 118 -30.52 -4.81 17.90
C GLU A 118 -29.79 -4.04 16.78
N HIS A 119 -28.51 -3.69 16.97
CA HIS A 119 -27.72 -2.91 16.01
C HIS A 119 -26.83 -3.77 15.10
N GLN A 120 -26.78 -5.10 15.30
CA GLN A 120 -25.90 -5.98 14.50
C GLN A 120 -26.26 -5.97 13.01
N LYS A 121 -27.55 -5.87 12.67
CA LYS A 121 -28.01 -5.84 11.27
C LYS A 121 -27.58 -4.55 10.57
N ASP A 122 -27.70 -3.43 11.26
CA ASP A 122 -27.30 -2.11 10.75
C ASP A 122 -25.79 -2.00 10.65
N PHE A 123 -25.06 -2.48 11.66
CA PHE A 123 -23.61 -2.58 11.61
C PHE A 123 -23.16 -3.45 10.43
N LYS A 124 -23.80 -4.61 10.20
CA LYS A 124 -23.49 -5.47 9.05
C LYS A 124 -23.79 -4.79 7.72
N ARG A 125 -24.84 -3.95 7.64
CA ARG A 125 -25.16 -3.16 6.44
C ARG A 125 -24.12 -2.06 6.21
N HIS A 126 -23.72 -1.36 7.27
CA HIS A 126 -22.66 -0.36 7.26
C HIS A 126 -21.32 -0.97 6.81
N MET A 127 -21.01 -2.19 7.27
CA MET A 127 -19.81 -2.93 6.88
C MET A 127 -19.86 -3.55 5.47
N LYS A 128 -21.05 -3.88 4.93
CA LYS A 128 -21.24 -4.49 3.60
C LYS A 128 -21.08 -3.51 2.44
N PHE A 129 -21.27 -2.21 2.69
CA PHE A 129 -21.11 -1.19 1.66
C PHE A 129 -19.66 -1.07 1.17
N ASP A 130 -18.73 -1.45 2.06
CA ASP A 130 -17.31 -1.52 1.78
C ASP A 130 -16.92 -2.99 1.50
N SER A 131 -16.11 -3.24 0.46
CA SER A 131 -15.51 -4.54 0.09
C SER A 131 -14.54 -5.11 1.16
N TYR A 132 -14.77 -4.76 2.43
CA TYR A 132 -13.90 -4.89 3.59
C TYR A 132 -14.56 -5.66 4.75
N GLY A 133 -15.85 -6.00 4.67
CA GLY A 133 -16.60 -6.56 5.80
C GLY A 133 -16.26 -8.01 6.21
N GLY A 134 -15.46 -8.72 5.42
CA GLY A 134 -15.07 -10.11 5.71
C GLY A 134 -13.63 -10.24 6.23
N MET A 135 -13.39 -11.28 7.03
CA MET A 135 -12.02 -11.73 7.31
C MET A 135 -11.33 -12.02 5.96
N PRO A 136 -10.16 -11.42 5.69
CA PRO A 136 -9.48 -11.63 4.41
C PRO A 136 -9.06 -13.10 4.27
N ASP A 137 -9.60 -13.78 3.26
CA ASP A 137 -9.17 -15.11 2.87
C ASP A 137 -7.95 -15.02 1.94
N ALA A 138 -6.89 -15.76 2.27
CA ALA A 138 -5.69 -15.84 1.45
C ALA A 138 -5.98 -16.41 0.05
N ARG A 139 -6.95 -17.34 -0.07
CA ARG A 139 -7.33 -17.91 -1.37
C ARG A 139 -7.91 -16.86 -2.31
N ALA A 140 -8.78 -16.00 -1.78
CA ALA A 140 -9.35 -14.87 -2.53
C ALA A 140 -8.29 -13.81 -2.93
N HIS A 141 -7.12 -13.83 -2.29
CA HIS A 141 -6.02 -12.87 -2.54
C HIS A 141 -4.77 -13.52 -3.15
N LYS A 142 -4.90 -14.71 -3.76
CA LYS A 142 -3.76 -15.46 -4.33
C LYS A 142 -2.90 -14.62 -5.28
N SER A 143 -3.52 -13.87 -6.19
CA SER A 143 -2.80 -13.01 -7.15
C SER A 143 -1.88 -12.01 -6.43
N ARG A 144 -2.41 -11.31 -5.42
CA ARG A 144 -1.65 -10.35 -4.62
C ARG A 144 -0.50 -10.99 -3.86
N ILE A 145 -0.71 -12.17 -3.27
CA ILE A 145 0.35 -12.91 -2.53
C ILE A 145 1.46 -13.32 -3.51
N LEU A 146 1.10 -13.84 -4.69
CA LEU A 146 2.07 -14.18 -5.73
C LEU A 146 2.87 -12.96 -6.19
N THR A 147 2.21 -11.80 -6.36
CA THR A 147 2.90 -10.54 -6.66
C THR A 147 3.90 -10.17 -5.56
N TRP A 148 3.56 -10.34 -4.28
CA TRP A 148 4.52 -10.07 -3.18
C TRP A 148 5.69 -11.05 -3.15
N MET A 149 5.48 -12.32 -3.54
CA MET A 149 6.56 -13.30 -3.65
C MET A 149 7.50 -12.96 -4.80
N THR A 150 6.95 -12.62 -5.97
CA THR A 150 7.72 -12.36 -7.19
C THR A 150 8.45 -11.02 -7.14
N TYR A 151 7.83 -9.99 -6.57
CA TYR A 151 8.37 -8.62 -6.54
C TYR A 151 8.74 -8.17 -5.12
N TRP A 152 9.19 -9.12 -4.29
CA TRP A 152 9.46 -8.88 -2.88
C TRP A 152 10.49 -7.76 -2.61
N PRO A 153 11.59 -7.59 -3.37
CA PRO A 153 12.59 -6.56 -3.03
C PRO A 153 11.98 -5.15 -3.17
N TRP A 154 11.25 -4.92 -4.26
CA TRP A 154 10.54 -3.66 -4.49
C TRP A 154 9.42 -3.45 -3.49
N SER A 155 8.62 -4.49 -3.20
CA SER A 155 7.57 -4.43 -2.18
C SER A 155 8.12 -4.06 -0.80
N MET A 156 9.29 -4.58 -0.45
CA MET A 156 10.00 -4.29 0.79
C MET A 156 10.48 -2.84 0.85
N VAL A 157 11.18 -2.37 -0.17
CA VAL A 157 11.62 -0.97 -0.26
C VAL A 157 10.41 -0.02 -0.14
N TRP A 158 9.34 -0.30 -0.89
CA TRP A 158 8.13 0.52 -0.83
C TRP A 158 7.47 0.49 0.56
N THR A 159 7.42 -0.66 1.23
CA THR A 159 6.85 -0.76 2.58
C THR A 159 7.68 0.03 3.59
N LEU A 160 9.01 -0.05 3.52
CA LEU A 160 9.94 0.69 4.36
C LEU A 160 9.82 2.21 4.19
N ILE A 161 9.46 2.68 2.99
CA ILE A 161 9.29 4.12 2.70
C ILE A 161 7.87 4.59 3.04
N ASN A 162 6.86 3.89 2.54
CA ASN A 162 5.46 4.29 2.60
C ASN A 162 4.89 4.30 4.02
N ASP A 163 5.26 3.33 4.86
CA ASP A 163 4.69 3.21 6.20
C ASP A 163 5.14 4.37 7.13
N PRO A 164 6.45 4.74 7.18
CA PRO A 164 6.90 5.95 7.88
C PRO A 164 6.26 7.23 7.33
N ILE A 165 6.20 7.37 6.01
CA ILE A 165 5.59 8.53 5.35
C ILE A 165 4.12 8.67 5.75
N LYS A 166 3.33 7.60 5.65
CA LYS A 166 1.92 7.60 6.08
C LYS A 166 1.74 7.90 7.56
N LYS A 167 2.66 7.43 8.41
CA LYS A 167 2.63 7.75 9.84
C LYS A 167 2.92 9.23 10.08
N LEU A 168 3.89 9.80 9.37
CA LEU A 168 4.23 11.22 9.42
C LEU A 168 3.07 12.09 8.93
N PHE A 169 2.49 11.79 7.76
CA PHE A 169 1.35 12.53 7.23
C PHE A 169 0.13 12.45 8.15
N ARG A 170 -0.19 11.28 8.72
CA ARG A 170 -1.28 11.16 9.71
C ARG A 170 -0.99 11.99 10.96
N MET A 171 0.25 12.07 11.40
CA MET A 171 0.64 12.92 12.54
C MET A 171 0.45 14.40 12.21
N ILE A 172 0.92 14.84 11.05
CA ILE A 172 0.75 16.22 10.56
C ILE A 172 -0.73 16.54 10.43
N TYR A 173 -1.49 15.69 9.75
CA TYR A 173 -2.92 15.86 9.55
C TYR A 173 -3.68 16.01 10.88
N ARG A 174 -3.44 15.15 11.87
CA ARG A 174 -4.10 15.26 13.19
C ARG A 174 -3.77 16.56 13.93
N ARG A 175 -2.58 17.13 13.72
CA ARG A 175 -2.22 18.44 14.28
C ARG A 175 -2.95 19.57 13.56
N LEU A 176 -3.04 19.48 12.24
CA LEU A 176 -3.72 20.48 11.41
C LEU A 176 -5.24 20.40 11.54
N GLN A 177 -5.81 19.22 11.81
CA GLN A 177 -7.24 19.01 11.94
C GLN A 177 -7.86 19.97 12.95
N ARG A 178 -7.24 20.16 14.12
CA ARG A 178 -7.72 21.15 15.12
C ARG A 178 -7.73 22.59 14.60
N VAL A 179 -6.79 22.93 13.72
CA VAL A 179 -6.74 24.26 13.11
C VAL A 179 -7.87 24.40 12.11
N TYR A 180 -8.10 23.37 11.29
CA TYR A 180 -9.22 23.34 10.35
C TYR A 180 -10.58 23.38 11.05
N ASP A 181 -10.77 22.59 12.11
CA ASP A 181 -11.99 22.56 12.91
C ASP A 181 -12.29 23.96 13.48
N LYS A 182 -11.28 24.65 14.03
CA LYS A 182 -11.43 26.03 14.52
C LYS A 182 -11.78 27.04 13.44
N ILE A 183 -11.21 26.90 12.24
CA ILE A 183 -11.55 27.78 11.11
C ILE A 183 -13.01 27.51 10.71
N SER A 184 -13.43 26.26 10.63
CA SER A 184 -14.81 25.89 10.34
C SER A 184 -15.77 26.44 11.40
N GLU A 185 -15.51 26.21 12.69
CA GLU A 185 -16.30 26.78 13.79
C GLU A 185 -16.39 28.31 13.69
N SER A 186 -15.29 29.00 13.40
CA SER A 186 -15.26 30.45 13.28
C SER A 186 -16.02 30.99 12.06
N VAL A 187 -16.06 30.26 10.96
CA VAL A 187 -16.78 30.67 9.74
C VAL A 187 -18.27 30.40 9.86
N TRP A 188 -18.65 29.36 10.61
CA TRP A 188 -20.04 28.95 10.78
C TRP A 188 -20.70 29.50 12.05
N SER A 189 -19.95 30.17 12.93
CA SER A 189 -20.50 30.74 14.16
C SER A 189 -21.64 31.72 13.87
N GLY A 190 -22.82 31.43 14.40
CA GLY A 190 -24.02 32.27 14.26
C GLY A 190 -25.03 31.74 13.25
N VAL A 191 -24.64 30.79 12.38
CA VAL A 191 -25.59 30.10 11.49
C VAL A 191 -26.52 29.19 12.32
N GLU A 192 -26.11 28.76 13.51
CA GLU A 192 -26.96 27.96 14.40
C GLU A 192 -28.21 28.72 14.86
N GLU A 193 -28.15 30.05 14.96
CA GLU A 193 -29.30 30.88 15.36
C GLU A 193 -30.42 30.84 14.32
N ASP A 194 -30.07 30.69 13.03
CA ASP A 194 -31.04 30.61 11.93
C ASP A 194 -31.89 29.32 11.97
N PHE A 195 -31.42 28.29 12.65
CA PHE A 195 -32.10 26.99 12.79
C PHE A 195 -32.68 26.76 14.19
N ALA A 196 -32.59 27.74 15.10
CA ALA A 196 -33.24 27.64 16.39
C ALA A 196 -34.76 27.49 16.19
N PRO A 197 -35.42 26.51 16.85
CA PRO A 197 -36.87 26.39 16.75
C PRO A 197 -37.48 27.70 17.23
N VAL A 198 -38.28 28.34 16.36
CA VAL A 198 -39.07 29.52 16.74
C VAL A 198 -39.92 29.08 17.92
N GLU A 199 -39.62 29.58 19.12
CA GLU A 199 -40.50 29.38 20.26
C GLU A 199 -41.86 29.94 19.86
N ASP A 200 -42.79 29.05 19.53
CA ASP A 200 -44.18 29.37 19.30
C ASP A 200 -44.64 30.00 20.60
N LYS A 201 -44.67 31.34 20.63
CA LYS A 201 -45.25 32.11 21.72
C LYS A 201 -46.73 31.83 21.69
N ALA A 202 -47.10 30.68 22.28
CA ALA A 202 -48.45 30.25 22.47
C ALA A 202 -49.19 31.37 23.20
N SER A 203 -50.05 32.00 22.43
CA SER A 203 -51.23 32.77 22.79
C SER A 203 -51.57 32.70 24.28
N GLN A 204 -51.13 33.71 25.03
CA GLN A 204 -51.81 34.15 26.24
C GLN A 204 -52.80 35.24 25.88
#